data_AF-A0A2N7DQ17-F1
#
_entry.id   AF-A0A2N7DQ17-F1
#
_cell.length_a   1.000
_cell.length_b   1.000
_cell.length_c   1.000
_cell.angle_alpha   90.00
_cell.angle_beta   90.00
_cell.angle_gamma   90.00
#
_symmetry.space_group_name_H-M   'P 1'
#
loop_
_entity.id
_entity.type
_entity.pdbx_description
1 polymer ?
#
loop_
_entity_poly.entity_id
_entity_poly.type
_entity_poly.pdbx_seq_one_letter_code
_entity_poly.pdbx_strand_id
1 'polypeptide(L)'
;MKKSLICALICVPLFTGCASTSDNAATLDRDQAVSELTVKMDNLGYNPVTIQPGVDEFLNMAAAILERQRKVIGEYRTQTENFRDVQAFLYAYKDATPEELKLAIATFDAGAKSEAEMIEPKITAYSQANENVYNQNVELTKTLMLEMAKSAYILSEHGTAVAQATAVKVGQDTLNTVSGYFGNKEEKEEDPQDLGTALLKATDQLSLALEANEIIDLEK
;
A
#
# COMPACT_ATOMS: atom_id res chain seq x y z
N MET A 1 -15.97 -9.79 -31.05
CA MET A 1 -14.61 -9.49 -30.55
C MET A 1 -14.41 -10.33 -29.29
N LYS A 2 -13.50 -11.30 -29.37
CA LYS A 2 -13.15 -12.28 -28.33
C LYS A 2 -11.76 -11.88 -27.84
N LYS A 3 -11.57 -11.78 -26.51
CA LYS A 3 -10.31 -11.69 -25.72
C LYS A 3 -10.40 -10.60 -24.64
N SER A 4 -11.17 -10.81 -23.57
CA SER A 4 -11.06 -10.00 -22.33
C SER A 4 -11.34 -10.77 -21.04
N LEU A 5 -11.43 -12.11 -21.04
CA LEU A 5 -11.87 -12.89 -19.87
C LEU A 5 -10.79 -13.78 -19.24
N ILE A 6 -9.51 -13.56 -19.56
CA ILE A 6 -8.42 -14.39 -19.04
C ILE A 6 -7.25 -13.49 -18.63
N CYS A 7 -7.31 -12.94 -17.42
CA CYS A 7 -6.13 -12.38 -16.74
C CYS A 7 -6.15 -12.62 -15.21
N ALA A 8 -7.00 -13.51 -14.69
CA ALA A 8 -7.08 -13.81 -13.25
C ALA A 8 -6.20 -15.02 -12.83
N LEU A 9 -5.13 -15.31 -13.55
CA LEU A 9 -4.27 -16.45 -13.24
C LEU A 9 -2.79 -16.07 -13.37
N ILE A 10 -2.09 -16.25 -12.24
CA ILE A 10 -0.63 -16.41 -12.07
C ILE A 10 0.15 -15.10 -11.85
N CYS A 11 0.50 -14.85 -10.58
CA CYS A 11 1.89 -14.76 -10.09
C CYS A 11 1.88 -14.45 -8.59
N VAL A 12 2.29 -15.42 -7.76
CA VAL A 12 2.67 -15.20 -6.35
C VAL A 12 4.11 -14.71 -6.33
N PRO A 13 4.45 -13.54 -5.77
CA PRO A 13 5.80 -13.24 -5.35
C PRO A 13 5.94 -13.55 -3.85
N LEU A 14 6.71 -14.61 -3.59
CA LEU A 14 7.34 -14.90 -2.32
C LEU A 14 8.34 -13.79 -1.98
N PHE A 15 8.03 -12.86 -1.08
CA PHE A 15 9.06 -12.09 -0.37
C PHE A 15 8.66 -11.89 1.08
N THR A 16 9.38 -12.56 1.96
CA THR A 16 9.25 -12.49 3.41
C THR A 16 9.81 -11.16 3.91
N GLY A 17 8.92 -10.23 4.28
CA GLY A 17 9.25 -8.99 4.97
C GLY A 17 8.25 -8.73 6.10
N CYS A 18 8.47 -9.37 7.25
CA CYS A 18 7.93 -9.05 8.59
C CYS A 18 6.57 -8.34 8.71
N ALA A 19 5.55 -8.77 7.98
CA ALA A 19 4.17 -8.79 8.45
C ALA A 19 3.56 -10.11 8.00
N SER A 20 2.89 -10.79 8.92
CA SER A 20 2.24 -12.09 8.70
C SER A 20 1.24 -12.05 7.54
N THR A 21 1.61 -12.41 6.31
CA THR A 21 0.69 -12.33 5.16
C THR A 21 0.42 -13.64 4.42
N SER A 22 1.07 -14.77 4.74
CA SER A 22 0.65 -16.07 4.15
C SER A 22 -0.48 -16.76 4.94
N ASP A 23 -0.48 -16.64 6.27
CA ASP A 23 -1.36 -17.45 7.13
C ASP A 23 -2.60 -16.67 7.64
N ASN A 24 -2.61 -15.34 7.52
CA ASN A 24 -3.65 -14.44 8.04
C ASN A 24 -4.49 -13.74 6.97
N ALA A 25 -4.25 -13.99 5.68
CA ALA A 25 -5.00 -13.35 4.58
C ALA A 25 -6.52 -13.62 4.65
N ALA A 26 -6.92 -14.75 5.23
CA ALA A 26 -8.32 -15.12 5.45
C ALA A 26 -8.99 -14.39 6.62
N THR A 27 -8.22 -13.81 7.55
CA THR A 27 -8.73 -13.21 8.81
C THR A 27 -8.39 -11.72 8.95
N LEU A 28 -7.74 -11.11 7.96
CA LEU A 28 -7.40 -9.69 7.98
C LEU A 28 -8.66 -8.83 7.92
N ASP A 29 -8.86 -7.97 8.93
CA ASP A 29 -9.76 -6.82 8.83
C ASP A 29 -9.09 -5.79 7.92
N ARG A 30 -9.44 -5.85 6.63
CA ARG A 30 -8.82 -5.05 5.57
C ARG A 30 -9.13 -3.57 5.72
N ASP A 31 -10.34 -3.23 6.19
CA ASP A 31 -10.72 -1.85 6.41
C ASP A 31 -9.89 -1.23 7.54
N GLN A 32 -9.67 -2.00 8.61
CA GLN A 32 -8.76 -1.62 9.68
C GLN A 32 -7.31 -1.51 9.17
N ALA A 33 -6.81 -2.50 8.43
CA ALA A 33 -5.44 -2.51 7.91
C ALA A 33 -5.17 -1.31 6.97
N VAL A 34 -6.09 -1.01 6.05
CA VAL A 34 -6.02 0.16 5.15
C VAL A 34 -6.04 1.46 5.96
N SER A 35 -6.89 1.54 6.99
CA SER A 35 -6.98 2.72 7.86
C SER A 35 -5.70 2.95 8.67
N GLU A 36 -5.16 1.90 9.30
CA GLU A 36 -3.92 1.98 10.07
C GLU A 36 -2.73 2.35 9.17
N LEU A 37 -2.64 1.71 8.01
CA LEU A 37 -1.57 1.98 7.04
C LEU A 37 -1.63 3.42 6.53
N THR A 38 -2.83 3.90 6.19
CA THR A 38 -3.08 5.29 5.80
C THR A 38 -2.56 6.28 6.85
N VAL A 39 -2.85 6.04 8.13
CA VAL A 39 -2.37 6.89 9.23
C VAL A 39 -0.84 6.85 9.34
N LYS A 40 -0.22 5.68 9.20
CA LYS A 40 1.25 5.57 9.20
C LYS A 40 1.87 6.37 8.05
N MET A 41 1.31 6.27 6.84
CA MET A 41 1.78 7.02 5.67
C MET A 41 1.66 8.53 5.90
N ASP A 42 0.51 9.00 6.38
CA ASP A 42 0.24 10.41 6.61
C ASP A 42 1.12 10.99 7.74
N ASN A 43 1.39 10.22 8.79
CA ASN A 43 2.29 10.61 9.88
C ASN A 43 3.76 10.68 9.45
N LEU A 44 4.21 9.75 8.61
CA LEU A 44 5.58 9.77 8.08
C LEU A 44 5.78 10.96 7.13
N GLY A 45 4.76 11.25 6.34
CA GLY A 45 4.66 12.44 5.50
C GLY A 45 5.45 12.37 4.19
N TYR A 46 5.21 13.38 3.35
CA TYR A 46 5.56 13.40 1.92
C TYR A 46 6.50 14.55 1.54
N ASN A 47 6.96 15.30 2.54
CA ASN A 47 7.70 16.55 2.29
C ASN A 47 9.05 16.26 1.64
N PRO A 48 9.41 17.02 0.59
CA PRO A 48 10.72 16.89 -0.02
C PRO A 48 11.81 17.41 0.92
N VAL A 49 13.01 16.85 0.75
CA VAL A 49 14.23 17.22 1.50
C VAL A 49 15.31 17.69 0.53
N THR A 50 16.25 18.49 1.04
CA THR A 50 17.36 19.03 0.26
C THR A 50 18.62 19.01 1.13
N ILE A 51 19.42 17.98 0.92
CA ILE A 51 20.59 17.63 1.73
C ILE A 51 21.83 17.61 0.84
N GLN A 52 21.85 16.74 -0.17
CA GLN A 52 22.93 16.67 -1.15
C GLN A 52 22.49 16.07 -2.50
N PRO A 53 23.04 16.58 -3.62
CA PRO A 53 22.81 16.02 -4.95
C PRO A 53 23.17 14.52 -5.03
N GLY A 54 22.36 13.75 -5.74
CA GLY A 54 22.45 12.29 -5.86
C GLY A 54 21.65 11.54 -4.79
N VAL A 55 21.55 12.09 -3.57
CA VAL A 55 20.74 11.50 -2.48
C VAL A 55 19.36 12.13 -2.45
N ASP A 56 19.27 13.44 -2.66
CA ASP A 56 18.01 14.18 -2.68
C ASP A 56 17.01 13.61 -3.71
N GLU A 57 17.48 13.17 -4.87
CA GLU A 57 16.63 12.55 -5.90
C GLU A 57 16.01 11.25 -5.38
N PHE A 58 16.78 10.43 -4.67
CA PHE A 58 16.28 9.20 -4.06
C PHE A 58 15.28 9.50 -2.93
N LEU A 59 15.63 10.41 -2.01
CA LEU A 59 14.78 10.77 -0.87
C LEU A 59 13.44 11.34 -1.33
N ASN A 60 13.46 12.23 -2.32
CA ASN A 60 12.26 12.84 -2.88
C ASN A 60 11.44 11.85 -3.73
N MET A 61 12.09 10.89 -4.39
CA MET A 61 11.40 9.80 -5.08
C MET A 61 10.66 8.89 -4.10
N ALA A 62 11.28 8.50 -2.99
CA ALA A 62 10.64 7.69 -1.95
C ALA A 62 9.38 8.38 -1.39
N ALA A 63 9.47 9.67 -1.11
CA ALA A 63 8.33 10.48 -0.68
C ALA A 63 7.21 10.54 -1.72
N ALA A 64 7.54 10.76 -3.00
CA ALA A 64 6.57 10.79 -4.09
C ALA A 64 5.90 9.43 -4.33
N ILE A 65 6.65 8.33 -4.18
CA ILE A 65 6.13 6.96 -4.27
C ILE A 65 5.13 6.71 -3.14
N LEU A 66 5.45 7.09 -1.91
CA LEU A 66 4.53 6.96 -0.78
C LEU A 66 3.26 7.79 -0.99
N GLU A 67 3.38 9.04 -1.43
CA GLU A 67 2.23 9.91 -1.68
C GLU A 67 1.32 9.34 -2.77
N ARG A 68 1.92 8.81 -3.84
CA ARG A 68 1.17 8.13 -4.90
C ARG A 68 0.46 6.91 -4.34
N GLN A 69 1.14 6.08 -3.55
CA GLN A 69 0.53 4.86 -3.02
C GLN A 69 -0.59 5.14 -2.01
N ARG A 70 -0.45 6.23 -1.24
CA ARG A 70 -1.52 6.74 -0.38
C ARG A 70 -2.79 7.09 -1.16
N LYS A 71 -2.65 7.62 -2.38
CA LYS A 71 -3.79 7.91 -3.28
C LYS A 71 -4.40 6.61 -3.81
N VAL A 72 -3.57 5.70 -4.32
CA VAL A 72 -4.03 4.41 -4.87
C VAL A 72 -4.80 3.59 -3.83
N ILE A 73 -4.30 3.47 -2.60
CA ILE A 73 -5.01 2.72 -1.55
C ILE A 73 -6.32 3.40 -1.11
N GLY A 74 -6.40 4.73 -1.22
CA GLY A 74 -7.64 5.49 -1.00
C GLY A 74 -8.67 5.28 -2.11
N GLU A 75 -8.23 5.27 -3.37
CA GLU A 75 -9.07 4.94 -4.53
C GLU A 75 -9.61 3.51 -4.42
N TYR A 76 -8.74 2.56 -4.08
CA TYR A 76 -9.10 1.18 -3.82
C TYR A 76 -10.16 1.05 -2.72
N ARG A 77 -9.96 1.67 -1.55
CA ARG A 77 -10.95 1.65 -0.46
C ARG A 77 -12.31 2.20 -0.92
N THR A 78 -12.29 3.32 -1.65
CA THR A 78 -13.51 3.93 -2.19
C THR A 78 -14.23 2.98 -3.16
N GLN A 79 -13.49 2.21 -3.96
CA GLN A 79 -14.06 1.21 -4.85
C GLN A 79 -14.66 0.03 -4.07
N THR A 80 -13.96 -0.51 -3.07
CA THR A 80 -14.46 -1.58 -2.20
C THR A 80 -15.76 -1.18 -1.50
N GLU A 81 -15.86 0.06 -1.01
CA GLU A 81 -17.09 0.58 -0.41
C GLU A 81 -18.23 0.71 -1.43
N ASN A 82 -17.96 1.27 -2.62
CA ASN A 82 -18.97 1.52 -3.66
C ASN A 82 -19.49 0.26 -4.35
N PHE A 83 -18.69 -0.82 -4.37
CA PHE A 83 -18.99 -2.07 -5.08
C PHE A 83 -19.13 -3.26 -4.13
N ARG A 84 -19.46 -3.03 -2.86
CA ARG A 84 -19.62 -4.10 -1.86
C ARG A 84 -20.67 -5.15 -2.24
N ASP A 85 -21.74 -4.73 -2.91
CA ASP A 85 -22.77 -5.63 -3.44
C ASP A 85 -22.25 -6.50 -4.59
N VAL A 86 -21.45 -5.94 -5.49
CA VAL A 86 -20.74 -6.67 -6.54
C VAL A 86 -19.76 -7.68 -5.96
N GLN A 87 -18.96 -7.28 -4.96
CA GLN A 87 -18.02 -8.18 -4.31
C GLN A 87 -18.73 -9.34 -3.61
N ALA A 88 -19.80 -9.06 -2.87
CA ALA A 88 -20.61 -10.10 -2.24
C ALA A 88 -21.22 -11.06 -3.27
N PHE A 89 -21.69 -10.53 -4.40
CA PHE A 89 -22.21 -11.33 -5.50
C PHE A 89 -21.12 -12.23 -6.11
N LEU A 90 -19.98 -11.67 -6.50
CA LEU A 90 -18.87 -12.44 -7.09
C LEU A 90 -18.31 -13.48 -6.11
N TYR A 91 -18.25 -13.17 -4.82
CA TYR A 91 -17.82 -14.12 -3.79
C TYR A 91 -18.78 -15.32 -3.66
N ALA A 92 -20.10 -15.07 -3.69
CA ALA A 92 -21.10 -16.14 -3.66
C ALA A 92 -21.00 -17.10 -4.86
N TYR A 93 -20.45 -16.62 -5.99
CA TYR A 93 -20.25 -17.38 -7.22
C TYR A 93 -18.76 -17.63 -7.54
N LYS A 94 -17.85 -17.53 -6.56
CA LYS A 94 -16.40 -17.66 -6.79
C LYS A 94 -15.98 -19.02 -7.37
N ASP A 95 -16.76 -20.06 -7.10
CA ASP A 95 -16.52 -21.43 -7.57
C ASP A 95 -17.40 -21.79 -8.79
N ALA A 96 -18.17 -20.84 -9.33
CA ALA A 96 -19.03 -21.04 -10.49
C ALA A 96 -18.23 -21.02 -11.80
N THR A 97 -18.67 -21.80 -12.78
CA THR A 97 -18.16 -21.69 -14.15
C THR A 97 -18.57 -20.35 -14.78
N PRO A 98 -17.87 -19.89 -15.84
CA PRO A 98 -18.23 -18.65 -16.54
C PRO A 98 -19.70 -18.65 -17.04
N GLU A 99 -20.19 -19.79 -17.49
CA GLU A 99 -21.56 -19.98 -17.95
C GLU A 99 -22.57 -19.87 -16.81
N GLU A 100 -22.27 -20.47 -15.65
CA GLU A 100 -23.09 -20.38 -14.44
C GLU A 100 -23.10 -18.96 -13.85
N LEU A 101 -21.95 -18.28 -13.84
CA LEU A 101 -21.86 -16.88 -13.41
C LEU A 101 -22.67 -15.97 -14.32
N LYS A 102 -22.58 -16.16 -15.65
CA LYS A 102 -23.38 -15.40 -16.61
C LYS A 102 -24.88 -15.63 -16.42
N LEU A 103 -25.28 -16.87 -16.14
CA LEU A 103 -26.67 -17.19 -15.83
C LEU A 103 -27.13 -16.55 -14.52
N ALA A 104 -26.28 -16.54 -13.49
CA ALA A 104 -26.55 -15.90 -12.21
C ALA A 104 -26.75 -14.39 -12.36
N ILE A 105 -25.89 -13.72 -13.15
CA ILE A 105 -26.00 -12.28 -13.46
C ILE A 105 -27.34 -12.00 -14.14
N ALA A 106 -27.68 -12.75 -15.20
CA ALA A 106 -28.94 -12.56 -15.91
C ALA A 106 -30.17 -12.83 -15.03
N THR A 107 -30.07 -13.80 -14.12
CA THR A 107 -31.15 -14.14 -13.17
C THR A 107 -31.34 -13.03 -12.13
N PHE A 108 -30.24 -12.47 -11.62
CA PHE A 108 -30.28 -11.34 -10.69
C PHE A 108 -30.92 -10.12 -11.35
N ASP A 109 -30.48 -9.78 -12.56
CA ASP A 109 -30.93 -8.60 -13.30
C ASP A 109 -32.38 -8.70 -13.76
N ALA A 110 -32.87 -9.90 -14.05
CA ALA A 110 -34.28 -10.12 -14.35
C ALA A 110 -35.21 -9.76 -13.17
N GLY A 111 -34.69 -9.76 -11.94
CA GLY A 111 -35.41 -9.33 -10.74
C GLY A 111 -35.29 -7.83 -10.42
N ALA A 112 -34.45 -7.09 -11.14
CA ALA A 112 -34.20 -5.68 -10.90
C ALA A 112 -35.35 -4.79 -11.40
N LYS A 113 -35.70 -3.76 -10.64
CA LYS A 113 -36.77 -2.81 -11.02
C LYS A 113 -36.24 -1.62 -11.82
N SER A 114 -34.92 -1.45 -11.86
CA SER A 114 -34.25 -0.40 -12.60
C SER A 114 -32.81 -0.81 -12.94
N GLU A 115 -32.20 -0.11 -13.89
CA GLU A 115 -30.80 -0.35 -14.29
C GLU A 115 -29.81 -0.15 -13.14
N ALA A 116 -30.11 0.75 -12.19
CA ALA A 116 -29.30 0.96 -10.99
C ALA A 116 -29.35 -0.21 -9.99
N GLU A 117 -30.35 -1.08 -10.09
CA GLU A 117 -30.47 -2.30 -9.29
C GLU A 117 -29.83 -3.53 -9.97
N MET A 118 -29.48 -3.43 -11.25
CA MET A 118 -28.82 -4.52 -11.99
C MET A 118 -27.37 -4.70 -11.50
N ILE A 119 -26.90 -5.94 -11.47
CA ILE A 119 -25.53 -6.32 -11.11
C ILE A 119 -24.60 -6.27 -12.32
N GLU A 120 -25.05 -6.54 -13.55
CA GLU A 120 -24.18 -6.51 -14.74
C GLU A 120 -23.51 -5.13 -14.98
N PRO A 121 -24.25 -4.00 -14.96
CA PRO A 121 -23.63 -2.69 -15.12
C PRO A 121 -22.65 -2.36 -13.98
N LYS A 122 -22.97 -2.78 -12.76
CA LYS A 122 -22.10 -2.58 -11.59
C LYS A 122 -20.83 -3.42 -11.66
N ILE A 123 -20.90 -4.68 -12.11
CA ILE A 123 -19.72 -5.53 -12.36
C ILE A 123 -18.81 -4.89 -13.41
N THR A 124 -19.40 -4.31 -14.46
CA THR A 124 -18.62 -3.61 -15.51
C THR A 124 -17.90 -2.39 -14.94
N ALA A 125 -18.61 -1.55 -14.17
CA ALA A 125 -18.02 -0.39 -13.51
C ALA A 125 -16.93 -0.78 -12.49
N TYR A 126 -17.16 -1.85 -11.72
CA TYR A 126 -16.18 -2.41 -10.78
C TYR A 126 -14.92 -2.89 -11.49
N SER A 127 -15.06 -3.65 -12.59
CA SER A 127 -13.92 -4.13 -13.38
C SER A 127 -13.08 -2.99 -13.95
N GLN A 128 -13.72 -1.91 -14.44
CA GLN A 128 -13.01 -0.74 -14.97
C GLN A 128 -12.27 0.03 -13.87
N ALA A 129 -12.90 0.17 -12.71
CA ALA A 129 -12.30 0.84 -11.56
C ALA A 129 -11.07 0.08 -11.04
N ASN A 130 -11.19 -1.25 -10.92
CA ASN A 130 -10.11 -2.12 -10.48
C ASN A 130 -8.97 -2.24 -11.50
N GLU A 131 -9.25 -2.22 -12.81
CA GLU A 131 -8.20 -2.28 -13.83
C GLU A 131 -7.24 -1.08 -13.74
N ASN A 132 -7.76 0.11 -13.44
CA ASN A 132 -6.94 1.30 -13.24
C ASN A 132 -6.07 1.19 -11.99
N VAL A 133 -6.65 0.77 -10.86
CA VAL A 133 -5.91 0.54 -9.60
C VAL A 133 -4.83 -0.51 -9.81
N TYR A 134 -5.15 -1.61 -10.50
CA TYR A 134 -4.24 -2.71 -10.74
C TYR A 134 -3.06 -2.32 -11.65
N ASN A 135 -3.33 -1.62 -12.75
CA ASN A 135 -2.28 -1.15 -13.65
C ASN A 135 -1.35 -0.15 -12.95
N GLN A 136 -1.90 0.73 -12.11
CA GLN A 136 -1.10 1.62 -11.29
C GLN A 136 -0.26 0.85 -10.26
N ASN A 137 -0.79 -0.22 -9.67
CA ASN A 137 -0.09 -1.05 -8.69
C ASN A 137 1.08 -1.83 -9.33
N VAL A 138 0.88 -2.47 -10.48
CA VAL A 138 1.93 -3.27 -11.17
C VAL A 138 3.11 -2.43 -11.61
N GLU A 139 2.86 -1.27 -12.22
CA GLU A 139 3.95 -0.38 -12.63
C GLU A 139 4.69 0.18 -11.41
N LEU A 140 3.96 0.47 -10.33
CA LEU A 140 4.57 0.94 -9.10
C LEU A 140 5.41 -0.15 -8.40
N THR A 141 5.01 -1.43 -8.44
CA THR A 141 5.81 -2.54 -7.85
C THR A 141 7.21 -2.61 -8.46
N LYS A 142 7.34 -2.44 -9.78
CA LYS A 142 8.65 -2.43 -10.46
C LYS A 142 9.50 -1.25 -9.99
N THR A 143 8.89 -0.07 -9.90
CA THR A 143 9.56 1.13 -9.38
C THR A 143 9.98 0.95 -7.93
N LEU A 144 9.10 0.43 -7.06
CA LEU A 144 9.38 0.13 -5.65
C LEU A 144 10.57 -0.82 -5.49
N MET A 145 10.61 -1.91 -6.25
CA MET A 145 11.72 -2.87 -6.20
C MET A 145 13.04 -2.21 -6.61
N LEU A 146 13.03 -1.39 -7.66
CA LEU A 146 14.23 -0.65 -8.09
C LEU A 146 14.71 0.35 -7.04
N GLU A 147 13.79 1.13 -6.46
CA GLU A 147 14.14 2.12 -5.44
C GLU A 147 14.55 1.48 -4.12
N MET A 148 13.98 0.35 -3.71
CA MET A 148 14.48 -0.43 -2.56
C MET A 148 15.90 -0.95 -2.79
N ALA A 149 16.23 -1.41 -4.01
CA ALA A 149 17.60 -1.82 -4.34
C ALA A 149 18.58 -0.64 -4.28
N LYS A 150 18.19 0.55 -4.79
CA LYS A 150 18.97 1.78 -4.66
C LYS A 150 19.12 2.22 -3.21
N SER A 151 18.06 2.11 -2.41
CA SER A 151 18.07 2.40 -0.98
C SER A 151 19.15 1.60 -0.26
N ALA A 152 19.16 0.27 -0.44
CA ALA A 152 20.16 -0.60 0.17
C ALA A 152 21.60 -0.20 -0.19
N TYR A 153 21.83 0.19 -1.45
CA TYR A 153 23.13 0.70 -1.90
C TYR A 153 23.50 2.02 -1.20
N ILE A 154 22.62 3.03 -1.24
CA ILE A 154 22.85 4.34 -0.63
C ILE A 154 23.05 4.22 0.89
N LEU A 155 22.25 3.39 1.58
CA LEU A 155 22.42 3.13 3.01
C LEU A 155 23.80 2.52 3.32
N SER A 156 24.30 1.63 2.46
CA SER A 156 25.63 1.03 2.65
C SER A 156 26.76 2.05 2.53
N GLU A 157 26.67 3.01 1.60
CA GLU A 157 27.63 4.11 1.43
C GLU A 157 27.55 5.13 2.58
N HIS A 158 26.38 5.26 3.21
CA HIS A 158 26.13 6.25 4.27
C HIS A 158 25.95 5.63 5.67
N GLY A 159 26.44 4.40 5.89
CA GLY A 159 26.18 3.62 7.10
C GLY A 159 26.54 4.33 8.42
N THR A 160 27.57 5.19 8.43
CA THR A 160 27.93 5.97 9.63
C THR A 160 26.85 7.01 9.99
N ALA A 161 26.32 7.73 9.01
CA ALA A 161 25.24 8.70 9.23
C ALA A 161 23.96 8.00 9.69
N VAL A 162 23.63 6.86 9.06
CA VAL A 162 22.48 6.03 9.44
C VAL A 162 22.62 5.49 10.87
N ALA A 163 23.81 5.03 11.27
CA ALA A 163 24.06 4.54 12.61
C ALA A 163 23.93 5.65 13.67
N GLN A 164 24.38 6.87 13.35
CA GLN A 164 24.22 8.03 14.23
C GLN A 164 22.75 8.41 14.39
N ALA A 165 21.99 8.51 13.29
CA ALA A 165 20.56 8.78 13.34
C ALA A 165 19.78 7.69 14.10
N THR A 166 20.10 6.42 13.87
CA THR A 166 19.49 5.29 14.60
C THR A 166 19.75 5.37 16.10
N ALA A 167 20.97 5.72 16.50
CA ALA A 167 21.32 5.89 17.92
C ALA A 167 20.57 7.05 18.57
N VAL A 168 20.32 8.14 17.82
CA VAL A 168 19.48 9.27 18.28
C VAL A 168 18.04 8.82 18.45
N LYS A 169 17.45 8.16 17.44
CA LYS A 169 16.06 7.64 17.48
C LYS A 169 15.82 6.67 18.65
N VAL A 170 16.69 5.66 18.80
CA VAL A 170 16.60 4.70 19.93
C VAL A 170 16.84 5.40 21.26
N GLY A 171 17.78 6.36 21.30
CA GLY A 171 18.04 7.19 22.47
C GLY A 171 16.80 8.00 22.89
N GLN A 172 16.06 8.57 21.93
CA GLN A 172 14.81 9.28 22.17
C GLN A 172 13.68 8.34 22.60
N ASP A 173 13.46 7.22 21.93
CA ASP A 173 12.38 6.29 22.28
C ASP A 173 12.56 5.72 23.71
N THR A 174 13.80 5.41 24.07
CA THR A 174 14.16 4.98 25.43
C THR A 174 14.06 6.13 26.44
N LEU A 175 14.46 7.35 26.08
CA LEU A 175 14.24 8.52 26.93
C LEU A 175 12.77 8.88 27.08
N ASN A 176 11.93 8.80 26.06
CA ASN A 176 10.51 9.14 26.11
C ASN A 176 9.76 8.17 27.05
N THR A 177 10.15 6.89 27.00
CA THR A 177 9.64 5.85 27.91
C THR A 177 10.06 6.09 29.37
N VAL A 178 11.28 6.59 29.62
CA VAL A 178 11.84 6.79 30.97
C VAL A 178 11.57 8.20 31.53
N SER A 179 11.45 9.23 30.69
CA SER A 179 11.21 10.64 31.07
C SER A 179 9.75 10.90 31.42
N GLY A 180 8.83 10.03 30.98
CA GLY A 180 7.49 9.93 31.58
C GLY A 180 7.51 9.63 33.08
N TYR A 181 8.63 9.16 33.64
CA TYR A 181 8.85 8.90 35.06
C TYR A 181 9.78 9.91 35.78
N PHE A 182 10.65 10.64 35.06
CA PHE A 182 11.57 11.61 35.65
C PHE A 182 11.69 12.86 34.77
N GLY A 183 11.31 14.02 35.33
CA GLY A 183 11.04 15.24 34.56
C GLY A 183 12.19 15.82 33.74
N ASN A 184 11.79 16.32 32.56
CA ASN A 184 12.38 17.30 31.64
C ASN A 184 13.92 17.45 31.60
N LYS A 185 14.51 16.85 30.57
CA LYS A 185 15.72 17.36 29.91
C LYS A 185 15.44 17.56 28.43
N GLU A 186 16.03 18.62 27.88
CA GLU A 186 15.82 19.10 26.50
C GLU A 186 15.90 17.98 25.47
N GLU A 187 14.79 17.78 24.77
CA GLU A 187 14.65 16.95 23.59
C GLU A 187 15.54 17.53 22.48
N LYS A 188 16.52 16.76 22.00
CA LYS A 188 17.07 17.03 20.67
C LYS A 188 16.04 16.50 19.70
N GLU A 189 15.26 17.36 19.05
CA GLU A 189 14.35 16.94 17.98
C GLU A 189 15.15 16.26 16.85
N GLU A 190 14.57 15.23 16.23
CA GLU A 190 15.12 14.67 14.99
C GLU A 190 15.16 15.77 13.93
N ASP A 191 16.33 16.04 13.35
CA ASP A 191 16.43 16.99 12.25
C ASP A 191 16.05 16.27 10.94
N PRO A 192 14.92 16.61 10.31
CA PRO A 192 14.52 15.98 9.05
C PRO A 192 15.48 16.29 7.88
N GLN A 193 16.40 17.25 8.04
CA GLN A 193 17.47 17.54 7.09
C GLN A 193 18.79 16.81 7.41
N ASP A 194 18.86 16.06 8.52
CA ASP A 194 19.98 15.16 8.76
C ASP A 194 19.94 13.99 7.77
N LEU A 195 21.10 13.70 7.17
CA LEU A 195 21.22 12.67 6.12
C LEU A 195 20.80 11.29 6.62
N GLY A 196 21.21 10.90 7.83
CA GLY A 196 20.86 9.59 8.38
C GLY A 196 19.36 9.47 8.65
N THR A 197 18.77 10.53 9.21
CA THR A 197 17.33 10.62 9.50
C THR A 197 16.50 10.59 8.23
N ALA A 198 16.89 11.34 7.20
CA ALA A 198 16.21 11.34 5.92
C ALA A 198 16.30 9.99 5.18
N LEU A 199 17.46 9.31 5.24
CA LEU A 199 17.63 7.97 4.65
C LEU A 199 16.78 6.90 5.34
N LEU A 200 16.68 6.95 6.67
CA LEU A 200 15.78 6.07 7.43
C LEU A 200 14.32 6.34 7.06
N LYS A 201 13.92 7.61 7.01
CA LYS A 201 12.59 8.01 6.57
C LYS A 201 12.26 7.52 5.17
N ALA A 202 13.16 7.68 4.20
CA ALA A 202 12.94 7.20 2.83
C ALA A 202 12.79 5.68 2.77
N THR A 203 13.48 4.94 3.63
CA THR A 203 13.31 3.49 3.75
C THR A 203 11.92 3.15 4.30
N ASP A 204 11.50 3.81 5.38
CA ASP A 204 10.16 3.63 5.96
C ASP A 204 9.06 3.98 4.93
N GLN A 205 9.26 5.02 4.10
CA GLN A 205 8.35 5.40 3.03
C GLN A 205 8.22 4.28 1.97
N LEU A 206 9.33 3.71 1.51
CA LEU A 206 9.30 2.60 0.55
C LEU A 206 8.67 1.34 1.14
N SER A 207 8.92 1.04 2.42
CA SER A 207 8.32 -0.11 3.11
C SER A 207 6.81 0.02 3.26
N LEU A 208 6.29 1.18 3.69
CA LEU A 208 4.85 1.41 3.78
C LEU A 208 4.18 1.37 2.41
N ALA A 209 4.84 1.87 1.36
CA ALA A 209 4.34 1.80 0.00
C ALA A 209 4.28 0.34 -0.52
N LEU A 210 5.23 -0.51 -0.13
CA LEU A 210 5.17 -1.95 -0.41
C LEU A 210 4.01 -2.63 0.34
N GLU A 211 3.83 -2.35 1.63
CA GLU A 211 2.72 -2.91 2.43
C GLU A 211 1.35 -2.58 1.80
N ALA A 212 1.18 -1.36 1.28
CA ALA A 212 -0.05 -0.98 0.57
C ALA A 212 -0.23 -1.74 -0.74
N ASN A 213 0.87 -2.00 -1.46
CA ASN A 213 0.86 -2.77 -2.70
C ASN A 213 0.40 -4.21 -2.44
N GLU A 214 0.90 -4.82 -1.35
CA GLU A 214 0.52 -6.16 -0.92
C GLU A 214 -0.96 -6.27 -0.57
N ILE A 215 -1.50 -5.29 0.17
CA ILE A 215 -2.94 -5.27 0.52
C ILE A 215 -3.81 -5.28 -0.73
N ILE A 216 -3.47 -4.47 -1.75
CA ILE A 216 -4.21 -4.41 -3.02
C ILE A 216 -4.06 -5.72 -3.80
N ASP A 217 -2.88 -6.34 -3.79
CA ASP A 217 -2.63 -7.57 -4.55
C ASP A 217 -3.28 -8.82 -3.95
N LEU A 218 -3.58 -8.83 -2.64
CA LEU A 218 -4.28 -9.91 -1.94
C LEU A 218 -5.78 -10.04 -2.31
N GLU A 219 -6.35 -9.09 -3.06
CA GLU A 219 -7.75 -9.10 -3.51
C GLU A 219 -7.97 -9.60 -4.95
N LYS A 220 -6.92 -10.12 -5.59
CA LYS A 220 -7.02 -10.78 -6.90
C LYS A 220 -7.78 -12.11 -6.86
#